data_AF-A0A961ECW7-F1
#
_entry.id   AF-A0A961ECW7-F1
#
_cell.length_a   1.000
_cell.length_b   1.000
_cell.length_c   1.000
_cell.angle_alpha   90.00
_cell.angle_beta   90.00
_cell.angle_gamma   90.00
#
_symmetry.space_group_name_H-M   'P 1'
#
loop_
_entity.id
_entity.type
_entity.pdbx_description
1 polymer ?
#
loop_
_entity_poly.entity_id
_entity_poly.type
_entity_poly.pdbx_seq_one_letter_code
_entity_poly.pdbx_strand_id
1 'polypeptide(L)'
;MGLRAIPFVVGTRLVGGMLVVLPSYVLALVISFITGGIIVKTFHDQPAGTYDHYFAQFVTWQDLLASIAKTLIFCSIVTLIHCYYGYFASGGPAGVGAASGRAIRASLVAIVLLNFLMTVLIWGLNPPLPFRG
;
A
#
# COMPACT_ATOMS: atom_id res chain seq x y z
N MET A 1 9.20 11.06 -33.61
CA MET A 1 8.17 11.56 -32.66
C MET A 1 8.89 12.39 -31.60
N GLY A 2 8.70 13.71 -31.56
CA GLY A 2 9.47 14.66 -30.74
C GLY A 2 9.10 14.74 -29.26
N LEU A 3 8.57 13.67 -28.67
CA LEU A 3 8.20 13.62 -27.26
C LEU A 3 9.33 13.01 -26.42
N ARG A 4 9.58 13.57 -25.24
CA ARG A 4 10.55 13.03 -24.29
C ARG A 4 10.07 11.64 -23.84
N ALA A 5 10.83 10.59 -24.19
CA ALA A 5 10.42 9.20 -23.97
C ALA A 5 10.25 8.85 -22.48
N ILE A 6 11.10 9.38 -21.60
CA ILE A 6 11.08 9.06 -20.16
C ILE A 6 9.76 9.52 -19.50
N PRO A 7 9.33 10.79 -19.58
CA PRO A 7 8.05 11.23 -19.02
C PRO A 7 6.84 10.44 -19.54
N PHE A 8 6.83 10.11 -20.84
CA PHE A 8 5.69 9.42 -21.46
C PHE A 8 5.56 7.96 -21.00
N VAL A 9 6.67 7.22 -20.96
CA VAL A 9 6.66 5.79 -20.58
C VAL A 9 6.49 5.64 -19.06
N VAL A 10 7.15 6.49 -18.27
CA VAL A 10 7.06 6.41 -16.81
C VAL A 10 5.70 6.93 -16.31
N GLY A 11 5.21 8.02 -16.89
CA GLY A 11 3.92 8.62 -16.50
C GLY A 11 2.74 7.69 -16.76
N THR A 12 2.69 7.03 -17.92
CA THR A 12 1.62 6.08 -18.25
C THR A 12 1.63 4.86 -17.31
N ARG A 13 2.80 4.34 -16.96
CA ARG A 13 2.94 3.25 -15.97
C ARG A 13 2.54 3.67 -14.57
N LEU A 14 2.89 4.89 -14.16
CA LEU A 14 2.52 5.44 -12.85
C LEU A 14 1.01 5.57 -12.71
N VAL A 15 0.35 6.19 -13.70
CA VAL A 15 -1.11 6.36 -13.71
C VAL A 15 -1.80 5.00 -13.78
N GLY A 16 -1.33 4.08 -14.65
CA GLY A 16 -1.86 2.73 -14.72
C GLY A 16 -1.72 1.95 -13.41
N GLY A 17 -0.56 2.04 -12.76
CA GLY A 17 -0.31 1.44 -11.45
C GLY A 17 -1.25 1.99 -10.37
N MET A 18 -1.42 3.32 -10.32
CA MET A 18 -2.34 3.95 -9.36
C MET A 18 -3.79 3.51 -9.56
N LEU A 19 -4.26 3.44 -10.81
CA LEU A 19 -5.63 3.04 -11.14
C LEU A 19 -5.95 1.59 -10.76
N VAL A 20 -4.95 0.71 -10.70
CA VAL A 20 -5.13 -0.70 -10.32
C VAL A 20 -4.93 -0.89 -8.81
N VAL A 21 -3.92 -0.26 -8.23
CA VAL A 21 -3.56 -0.46 -6.82
C VAL A 21 -4.59 0.18 -5.88
N LEU A 22 -5.16 1.33 -6.22
CA LEU A 22 -6.18 1.98 -5.40
C LEU A 22 -7.45 1.12 -5.20
N PRO A 23 -8.16 0.67 -6.25
CA PRO A 23 -9.38 -0.12 -6.06
C PRO A 23 -9.10 -1.49 -5.47
N SER A 24 -7.97 -2.12 -5.82
CA SER A 24 -7.58 -3.40 -5.19
C SER A 24 -7.32 -3.25 -3.69
N TYR A 25 -6.74 -2.12 -3.26
CA TYR A 25 -6.54 -1.83 -1.85
C TYR A 25 -7.86 -1.66 -1.09
N VAL A 26 -8.80 -0.87 -1.64
CA VAL A 26 -10.12 -0.68 -1.03
C VAL A 26 -10.88 -2.01 -0.94
N LEU A 27 -10.82 -2.82 -1.99
CA LEU A 27 -11.43 -4.16 -1.97
C LEU A 27 -10.80 -5.06 -0.90
N ALA A 28 -9.46 -5.05 -0.77
CA ALA A 28 -8.76 -5.81 0.25
C ALA A 28 -9.16 -5.39 1.68
N LEU A 29 -9.35 -4.08 1.92
CA LEU A 29 -9.85 -3.58 3.20
C LEU A 29 -11.25 -4.10 3.53
N VAL A 30 -12.18 -4.03 2.58
CA VAL A 30 -13.55 -4.52 2.76
C VAL A 30 -13.55 -6.02 3.07
N ILE A 31 -12.80 -6.80 2.30
CA ILE A 31 -12.68 -8.24 2.53
C ILE A 31 -12.08 -8.51 3.91
N SER A 32 -11.02 -7.79 4.29
CA SER A 32 -10.38 -7.94 5.60
C SER A 32 -11.34 -7.70 6.76
N PHE A 33 -12.17 -6.66 6.68
CA PHE A 33 -13.15 -6.35 7.73
C PHE A 33 -14.28 -7.37 7.81
N ILE A 34 -14.76 -7.89 6.68
CA ILE A 34 -15.80 -8.93 6.65
C ILE A 34 -15.23 -10.24 7.22
N THR A 35 -14.04 -10.65 6.77
CA THR A 35 -13.39 -11.88 7.23
C THR A 35 -13.10 -11.81 8.73
N GLY A 36 -12.60 -10.68 9.24
CA GLY A 36 -12.40 -10.49 10.68
C GLY A 36 -13.69 -10.64 11.47
N GLY A 37 -14.79 -10.05 10.99
CA GLY A 37 -16.10 -10.15 11.62
C GLY A 37 -16.65 -11.59 11.63
N ILE A 38 -16.51 -12.32 10.52
CA ILE A 38 -16.90 -13.74 10.45
C ILE A 38 -16.09 -14.56 11.46
N ILE A 39 -14.77 -14.41 11.48
CA ILE A 39 -13.90 -15.17 12.39
C ILE A 39 -14.33 -14.97 13.84
N VAL A 40 -14.51 -13.72 14.27
CA VAL A 40 -14.88 -13.40 15.65
C VAL A 40 -16.29 -13.91 16.00
N LYS A 41 -17.27 -13.76 15.10
CA LYS A 41 -18.66 -14.13 15.38
C LYS A 41 -18.91 -15.65 15.29
N THR A 42 -18.25 -16.37 14.39
CA THR A 42 -18.54 -17.79 14.13
C THR A 42 -17.54 -18.76 14.75
N PHE A 43 -16.27 -18.40 14.88
CA PHE A 43 -15.24 -19.31 15.41
C PHE A 43 -14.94 -19.05 16.89
N HIS A 44 -15.19 -17.84 17.38
CA HIS A 44 -14.94 -17.47 18.78
C HIS A 44 -16.22 -17.30 19.60
N ASP A 45 -17.39 -17.62 19.03
CA ASP A 45 -18.72 -17.54 19.66
C ASP A 45 -18.99 -16.23 20.42
N GLN A 46 -18.38 -15.12 19.95
CA GLN A 46 -18.58 -13.81 20.57
C GLN A 46 -19.97 -13.26 20.21
N PRO A 47 -20.64 -12.54 21.13
CA PRO A 47 -21.90 -11.88 20.83
C PRO A 47 -21.79 -11.00 19.58
N ALA A 48 -22.79 -11.07 18.70
CA ALA A 48 -22.74 -10.46 17.37
C ALA A 48 -22.42 -8.95 17.38
N GLY A 49 -22.80 -8.25 18.47
CA GLY A 49 -22.55 -6.82 18.65
C GLY A 49 -21.16 -6.45 19.21
N THR A 50 -20.40 -7.40 19.76
CA THR A 50 -19.08 -7.10 20.37
C THR A 50 -18.08 -6.65 19.32
N TYR A 51 -18.01 -7.36 18.18
CA TYR A 51 -17.14 -6.97 17.06
C TYR A 51 -17.54 -5.61 16.48
N ASP A 52 -18.85 -5.40 16.25
CA ASP A 52 -19.36 -4.18 15.63
C ASP A 52 -19.13 -2.95 16.53
N HIS A 53 -19.24 -3.11 17.86
CA HIS A 53 -18.94 -2.05 18.84
C HIS A 53 -17.47 -1.63 18.78
N TYR A 54 -16.54 -2.58 18.89
CA TYR A 54 -15.10 -2.26 18.83
C TYR A 54 -14.68 -1.78 17.45
N PHE A 55 -15.27 -2.31 16.38
CA PHE A 55 -15.02 -1.85 15.03
C PHE A 55 -15.40 -0.37 14.86
N ALA A 56 -16.58 0.04 15.34
CA ALA A 56 -17.01 1.43 15.29
C ALA A 56 -16.19 2.35 16.21
N GLN A 57 -15.64 1.82 17.31
CA GLN A 57 -14.85 2.58 18.26
C GLN A 57 -13.42 2.87 17.75
N PHE A 58 -12.76 1.85 17.17
CA PHE A 58 -11.36 1.92 16.79
C PHE A 58 -11.12 2.31 15.33
N VAL A 59 -12.07 2.06 14.42
CA VAL A 59 -11.91 2.47 13.02
C VAL A 59 -12.32 3.93 12.88
N THR A 60 -11.32 4.82 12.76
CA THR A 60 -11.57 6.23 12.49
C THR A 60 -11.45 6.54 11.00
N TRP A 61 -12.22 7.54 10.54
CA TRP A 61 -12.13 8.02 9.16
C TRP A 61 -10.73 8.57 8.82
N GLN A 62 -10.06 9.16 9.81
CA GLN A 62 -8.70 9.69 9.67
C GLN A 62 -7.70 8.57 9.38
N ASP A 63 -7.80 7.44 10.08
CA ASP A 63 -6.92 6.29 9.85
C ASP A 63 -7.13 5.69 8.47
N LEU A 64 -8.39 5.62 8.01
CA LEU A 64 -8.71 5.11 6.68
C LEU A 64 -8.14 5.99 5.57
N LEU A 65 -8.31 7.32 5.66
CA LEU A 65 -7.73 8.28 4.71
C LEU A 65 -6.20 8.24 4.72
N ALA A 66 -5.59 8.20 5.91
CA ALA A 66 -4.14 8.11 6.06
C ALA A 66 -3.59 6.82 5.42
N SER A 67 -4.32 5.72 5.57
CA SER A 67 -4.00 4.43 4.97
C SER A 67 -4.04 4.46 3.44
N ILE A 68 -5.07 5.07 2.85
CA ILE A 68 -5.18 5.25 1.38
C ILE A 68 -4.05 6.15 0.86
N ALA A 69 -3.76 7.25 1.53
CA ALA A 69 -2.67 8.15 1.17
C ALA A 69 -1.30 7.44 1.21
N LYS A 70 -1.09 6.58 2.20
CA LYS A 70 0.11 5.75 2.33
C LYS A 70 0.26 4.76 1.17
N THR A 71 -0.82 4.08 0.80
CA THR A 71 -0.84 3.17 -0.35
C THR A 71 -0.51 3.90 -1.67
N LEU A 72 -1.00 5.12 -1.87
CA LEU A 72 -0.67 5.94 -3.04
C LEU A 72 0.81 6.26 -3.16
N ILE A 73 1.42 6.67 -2.04
CA ILE A 73 2.84 7.02 -2.01
C ILE A 73 3.69 5.77 -2.25
N PHE A 74 3.33 4.64 -1.66
CA PHE A 74 4.02 3.36 -1.86
C PHE A 74 3.96 2.92 -3.32
N CYS A 75 2.75 2.92 -3.91
CA CYS A 75 2.55 2.61 -5.33
C CYS A 75 3.44 3.48 -6.22
N SER A 76 3.50 4.78 -5.93
CA SER A 76 4.29 5.74 -6.70
C SER A 76 5.78 5.41 -6.67
N ILE A 77 6.34 5.23 -5.47
CA ILE A 77 7.78 4.97 -5.30
C ILE A 77 8.17 3.62 -5.88
N VAL A 78 7.35 2.57 -5.67
CA VAL A 78 7.59 1.25 -6.25
C VAL A 78 7.61 1.34 -7.77
N THR A 79 6.63 1.99 -8.37
CA THR A 79 6.53 2.12 -9.82
C THR A 79 7.73 2.89 -10.40
N LEU A 80 8.16 3.96 -9.73
CA LEU A 80 9.33 4.75 -10.14
C LEU A 80 10.62 3.93 -10.08
N ILE A 81 10.85 3.18 -8.99
CA ILE A 81 12.02 2.31 -8.84
C ILE A 81 12.05 1.25 -9.95
N HIS A 82 10.91 0.59 -10.21
CA HIS A 82 10.84 -0.44 -11.25
C HIS A 82 11.01 0.14 -12.65
N CYS A 83 10.46 1.33 -12.91
CA CYS A 83 10.66 2.01 -14.18
C CYS A 83 12.12 2.43 -14.37
N TYR A 84 12.80 2.89 -13.32
CA TYR A 84 14.21 3.24 -13.37
C TYR A 84 15.07 2.03 -13.74
N TYR A 85 14.99 0.95 -12.96
CA TYR A 85 15.79 -0.25 -13.23
C TYR A 85 15.41 -0.94 -14.54
N GLY A 86 14.14 -0.85 -14.97
CA GLY A 86 13.69 -1.35 -16.26
C GLY A 86 14.19 -0.52 -17.44
N TYR A 87 14.30 0.80 -17.30
CA TYR A 87 14.77 1.68 -18.38
C TYR A 87 16.29 1.56 -18.60
N PHE A 88 17.06 1.35 -17.52
CA PHE A 88 18.51 1.19 -17.58
C PHE A 88 18.97 -0.29 -17.66
N ALA A 89 18.06 -1.22 -17.93
CA ALA A 89 18.41 -2.62 -18.09
C ALA A 89 19.20 -2.85 -19.39
N SER A 90 20.28 -3.62 -19.32
CA SER A 90 21.15 -3.97 -20.45
C SER A 90 21.60 -5.43 -20.36
N GLY A 91 22.11 -6.00 -21.46
CA GLY A 91 22.66 -7.37 -21.47
C GLY A 91 21.66 -8.48 -21.82
N GLY A 92 20.65 -8.19 -22.64
CA GLY A 92 19.69 -9.19 -23.13
C GLY A 92 18.76 -9.74 -22.03
N PRO A 93 18.10 -10.90 -22.26
CA PRO A 93 17.08 -11.44 -21.34
C PRO A 93 17.60 -11.72 -19.93
N ALA A 94 18.84 -12.20 -19.80
CA ALA A 94 19.46 -12.46 -18.49
C ALA A 94 19.70 -11.16 -17.71
N GLY A 95 20.12 -10.09 -18.39
CA GLY A 95 20.34 -8.78 -17.80
C GLY A 95 19.06 -8.12 -17.30
N VAL A 96 17.94 -8.30 -18.02
CA VAL A 96 16.61 -7.82 -17.59
C VAL A 96 16.16 -8.53 -16.31
N GLY A 97 16.35 -9.85 -16.21
CA GLY A 97 16.06 -10.61 -14.99
C GLY A 97 16.88 -10.12 -13.80
N ALA A 98 18.18 -9.88 -13.99
CA ALA A 98 19.05 -9.34 -12.95
C ALA A 98 18.66 -7.91 -12.52
N ALA A 99 18.27 -7.05 -13.47
CA ALA A 99 17.78 -5.71 -13.19
C ALA A 99 16.47 -5.72 -12.41
N SER A 100 15.53 -6.59 -12.78
CA SER A 100 14.27 -6.79 -12.05
C SER A 100 14.53 -7.27 -10.61
N GLY A 101 15.44 -8.22 -10.42
CA GLY A 101 15.81 -8.68 -9.07
C GLY A 101 16.43 -7.57 -8.20
N ARG A 102 17.24 -6.68 -8.79
CA ARG A 102 17.75 -5.48 -8.08
C ARG A 102 16.62 -4.50 -7.75
N ALA A 103 15.69 -4.29 -8.67
CA ALA A 103 14.55 -3.40 -8.47
C ALA A 103 13.65 -3.85 -7.30
N ILE A 104 13.34 -5.15 -7.23
CA ILE A 104 12.52 -5.72 -6.17
C ILE A 104 13.19 -5.50 -4.81
N ARG A 105 14.48 -5.85 -4.67
CA ARG A 105 15.22 -5.63 -3.41
C ARG A 105 15.25 -4.17 -2.99
N ALA A 106 15.53 -3.25 -3.93
CA ALA A 106 15.55 -1.82 -3.65
C ALA A 106 14.18 -1.29 -3.22
N SER A 107 13.11 -1.71 -3.93
CA SER A 107 11.74 -1.30 -3.61
C SER A 107 11.26 -1.82 -2.25
N LEU A 108 11.62 -3.05 -1.87
CA LEU A 108 11.28 -3.60 -0.55
C LEU A 108 11.89 -2.79 0.58
N VAL A 109 13.20 -2.49 0.50
CA VAL A 109 13.88 -1.65 1.51
C VAL A 109 13.26 -0.26 1.56
N ALA A 110 12.98 0.35 0.40
CA ALA A 110 12.36 1.67 0.32
C ALA A 110 10.97 1.70 0.96
N ILE A 111 10.10 0.72 0.68
CA ILE A 111 8.77 0.62 1.27
C ILE A 111 8.86 0.44 2.78
N VAL A 112 9.74 -0.43 3.29
CA VAL A 112 9.86 -0.68 4.74
C VAL A 112 10.30 0.59 5.48
N LEU A 113 11.32 1.29 4.98
CA LEU A 113 11.80 2.53 5.58
C LEU A 113 10.73 3.62 5.55
N LEU A 114 10.08 3.78 4.40
CA LEU A 114 9.02 4.76 4.22
C LEU A 114 7.80 4.42 5.07
N ASN A 115 7.49 3.13 5.22
CA ASN A 115 6.41 2.67 6.08
C ASN A 115 6.64 3.09 7.53
N PHE A 116 7.84 2.85 8.04
CA PHE A 116 8.20 3.28 9.38
C PHE A 116 8.10 4.80 9.52
N LEU A 117 8.73 5.56 8.60
CA LEU A 117 8.71 7.01 8.62
C LEU A 117 7.27 7.56 8.59
N MET A 118 6.44 7.09 7.65
CA MET A 118 5.06 7.53 7.55
C MET A 118 4.23 7.13 8.77
N THR A 119 4.44 5.94 9.34
CA THR A 119 3.74 5.55 10.56
C THR A 119 4.05 6.52 11.70
N VAL A 120 5.32 6.82 11.92
CA VAL A 120 5.76 7.75 12.96
C VAL A 120 5.25 9.17 12.69
N LEU A 121 5.23 9.61 11.42
CA LEU A 121 4.72 10.94 11.05
C LEU A 121 3.21 11.08 11.27
N ILE A 122 2.42 10.06 10.97
CA ILE A 122 0.95 10.11 11.02
C ILE A 122 0.46 9.90 12.45
N TRP A 123 0.97 8.89 13.15
CA TRP A 123 0.45 8.44 14.44
C TRP A 123 1.39 8.74 15.62
N GLY A 124 2.59 9.25 15.37
CA GLY A 124 3.60 9.50 16.40
C GLY A 124 4.26 8.22 16.92
N LEU A 125 5.15 8.38 17.89
CA LEU A 125 5.82 7.27 18.58
C LEU A 125 4.93 6.60 19.65
N ASN A 126 3.94 7.32 20.17
CA ASN A 126 3.00 6.85 21.19
C ASN A 126 1.57 7.27 20.82
N PRO A 127 0.88 6.53 19.94
CA PRO A 127 -0.50 6.85 19.58
C PRO A 127 -1.44 6.59 20.78
N PRO A 128 -2.25 7.59 21.21
CA PRO A 128 -3.27 7.38 22.23
C PRO A 128 -4.41 6.51 21.66
N LEU A 129 -4.89 5.54 22.44
CA LEU A 129 -6.06 4.74 22.06
C LEU A 129 -7.33 5.57 22.29
N PRO A 130 -8.11 5.87 21.23
CA PRO A 130 -9.33 6.66 21.39
C PRO A 130 -10.45 5.78 21.96
N PHE A 131 -10.58 5.74 23.28
CA PHE A 131 -11.74 5.16 23.95
C PHE A 131 -12.91 6.14 23.87
N ARG A 132 -13.70 6.05 22.81
CA ARG A 132 -15.00 6.72 22.70
C ARG A 132 -16.02 5.82 23.39
N GLY A 133 -16.18 6.00 24.70
CA GLY A 133 -17.24 5.38 25.49
C GLY A 133 -18.57 6.09 25.27
#